data_AF-A0A9X5CR45-F1
#
_entry.id   AF-A0A9X5CR45-F1
#
_cell.length_a   1.000
_cell.length_b   1.000
_cell.length_c   1.000
_cell.angle_alpha   90.00
_cell.angle_beta   90.00
_cell.angle_gamma   90.00
#
_symmetry.space_group_name_H-M   'P 1'
#
loop_
_entity.id
_entity.type
_entity.pdbx_description
1 polymer ?
#
loop_
_entity_poly.entity_id
_entity_poly.type
_entity_poly.pdbx_seq_one_letter_code
_entity_poly.pdbx_strand_id
1 'polypeptide(L)' 'DLALVADLAAALTVPVIAEGRIATPAQAAEALAAGAHSVVVGTAITAPTALTASFVTGLDG' A
#
# COMPACT_ATOMS: atom_id res chain seq x y z
N ASP A 1 -3.26 5.01 -4.18
CA ASP A 1 -3.35 6.15 -5.10
C ASP A 1 -1.92 6.54 -5.43
N LEU A 2 -1.37 5.95 -6.49
CA LEU A 2 0.04 6.13 -6.85
C LEU A 2 0.30 7.50 -7.47
N ALA A 3 -0.71 8.07 -8.14
CA ALA A 3 -0.63 9.42 -8.69
C ALA A 3 -0.44 10.45 -7.56
N LEU A 4 -1.23 10.34 -6.49
CA LEU A 4 -1.07 11.20 -5.32
C LEU A 4 0.33 11.08 -4.69
N VAL A 5 0.90 9.87 -4.61
CA VAL A 5 2.27 9.67 -4.10
C VAL A 5 3.28 10.38 -4.99
N ALA A 6 3.19 10.19 -6.31
CA ALA A 6 4.09 10.82 -7.27
C ALA A 6 4.01 12.35 -7.24
N ASP A 7 2.79 12.90 -7.21
CA ASP A 7 2.55 14.34 -7.17
C ASP A 7 3.14 14.97 -5.90
N LEU A 8 2.93 14.33 -4.75
CA LEU A 8 3.48 14.81 -3.47
C LEU A 8 5.00 14.66 -3.41
N ALA A 9 5.55 13.55 -3.90
CA ALA A 9 6.99 13.32 -3.93
C ALA A 9 7.71 14.33 -4.84
N ALA A 10 7.05 14.78 -5.92
CA ALA A 10 7.58 15.82 -6.80
C ALA A 10 7.44 17.24 -6.21
N ALA A 11 6.37 17.51 -5.45
CA ALA A 11 6.05 18.85 -4.96
C ALA A 11 6.69 19.20 -3.61
N LEU A 12 7.00 18.20 -2.77
CA LEU A 12 7.46 18.41 -1.40
C LEU A 12 8.96 18.09 -1.26
N THR A 13 9.62 18.82 -0.37
CA THR A 13 11.02 18.57 -0.02
C THR A 13 11.18 17.63 1.18
N VAL A 14 10.08 17.34 1.89
CA VAL A 14 10.05 16.42 3.04
C VAL A 14 9.72 14.99 2.56
N PRO A 15 10.20 13.94 3.28
CA PRO A 15 9.91 12.56 2.89
C PRO A 15 8.41 12.25 2.85
N VAL A 16 7.96 11.66 1.74
CA VAL A 16 6.58 11.17 1.58
C VAL A 16 6.51 9.70 2.00
N ILE A 17 5.60 9.37 2.91
CA ILE A 17 5.34 7.99 3.34
C ILE A 17 4.02 7.53 2.71
N ALA A 18 4.05 6.45 1.93
CA ALA A 18 2.85 5.89 1.33
C ALA A 18 2.14 4.97 2.33
N GLU A 19 0.89 5.28 2.67
CA GLU A 19 0.08 4.48 3.58
C GLU A 19 -1.34 4.26 3.01
N GLY A 20 -1.89 3.07 3.32
CA GLY A 20 -3.29 2.74 3.08
C GLY A 20 -3.53 2.01 1.76
N ARG A 21 -4.33 0.94 1.82
CA ARG A 21 -4.75 0.11 0.67
C ARG A 21 -3.57 -0.53 -0.10
N ILE A 22 -2.41 -0.69 0.54
CA ILE A 22 -1.32 -1.51 0.03
C ILE A 22 -1.57 -2.95 0.50
N ALA A 23 -2.00 -3.81 -0.42
CA ALA A 23 -2.40 -5.19 -0.15
C ALA A 23 -1.38 -6.23 -0.63
N THR A 24 -0.47 -5.85 -1.53
CA THR A 24 0.50 -6.77 -2.14
C THR A 24 1.91 -6.19 -2.13
N PRO A 25 2.95 -7.05 -2.18
CA PRO A 25 4.34 -6.59 -2.35
C PRO A 25 4.55 -5.76 -3.62
N ALA A 26 3.86 -6.09 -4.72
CA ALA A 26 3.94 -5.35 -5.97
C ALA A 26 3.45 -3.90 -5.81
N GLN A 27 2.32 -3.69 -5.12
CA GLN A 27 1.82 -2.35 -4.82
C GLN A 27 2.77 -1.55 -3.92
N ALA A 28 3.46 -2.19 -2.98
CA ALA A 28 4.48 -1.54 -2.18
C ALA A 28 5.68 -1.10 -3.05
N ALA A 29 6.13 -1.96 -3.97
CA ALA A 29 7.19 -1.63 -4.91
C ALA A 29 6.79 -0.49 -5.86
N GLU A 30 5.55 -0.47 -6.34
CA GLU A 30 5.01 0.62 -7.15
C GLU A 30 4.98 1.95 -6.40
N ALA A 31 4.62 1.95 -5.11
CA ALA A 31 4.63 3.15 -4.28
C ALA A 31 6.06 3.69 -4.08
N LEU A 32 7.04 2.82 -3.87
CA LEU A 32 8.46 3.20 -3.81
C LEU A 32 8.95 3.76 -5.16
N ALA A 33 8.59 3.11 -6.27
CA ALA A 33 8.93 3.58 -7.61
C ALA A 33 8.27 4.93 -7.95
N ALA A 34 7.11 5.22 -7.39
CA ALA A 34 6.43 6.50 -7.49
C ALA A 34 7.06 7.62 -6.65
N GLY A 35 8.12 7.34 -5.88
CA GLY A 35 8.87 8.34 -5.12
C GLY A 35 8.58 8.39 -3.62
N ALA A 36 7.80 7.45 -3.08
CA ALA A 36 7.67 7.32 -1.63
C ALA A 36 9.03 7.00 -1.00
N HIS A 37 9.34 7.66 0.13
CA HIS A 37 10.50 7.35 0.95
C HIS A 37 10.36 5.99 1.65
N SER A 38 9.14 5.68 2.12
CA SER A 38 8.81 4.41 2.74
C SER A 38 7.33 4.08 2.55
N VAL A 39 6.95 2.83 2.84
CA VAL A 39 5.58 2.33 2.72
C VAL A 39 5.14 1.70 4.04
N VAL A 40 3.95 2.07 4.50
CA VAL A 40 3.29 1.50 5.68
C VAL A 40 2.24 0.49 5.24
N VAL A 41 2.37 -0.74 5.73
CA VAL A 41 1.45 -1.85 5.43
C VAL A 41 0.82 -2.35 6.72
N GLY A 42 -0.51 -2.21 6.82
CA GLY A 42 -1.30 -2.65 7.97
C GLY A 42 -2.04 -3.95 7.67
N THR A 43 -3.29 -3.85 7.22
CA THR A 43 -4.26 -4.95 7.07
C THR A 43 -3.69 -6.20 6.38
N ALA A 44 -2.86 -6.02 5.36
CA ALA A 44 -2.28 -7.13 4.61
C ALA A 44 -1.21 -7.94 5.36
N ILE A 45 -0.74 -7.46 6.52
CA ILE A 45 0.26 -8.13 7.36
C ILE A 45 -0.30 -8.42 8.75
N THR A 46 -0.92 -7.44 9.42
CA THR A 46 -1.20 -7.50 10.86
C THR A 46 -2.67 -7.67 11.22
N ALA A 47 -3.58 -7.77 10.24
CA ALA A 47 -5.01 -7.98 10.49
C ALA A 47 -5.46 -9.40 10.10
N PRO A 48 -5.20 -10.42 10.94
CA PRO A 48 -5.47 -11.82 10.62
C PRO A 48 -6.95 -12.08 10.28
N THR A 49 -7.90 -11.43 10.97
CA THR A 49 -9.33 -11.57 10.67
C THR A 49 -9.68 -11.10 9.26
N ALA A 50 -9.09 -9.98 8.81
CA ALA A 50 -9.32 -9.45 7.47
C ALA A 50 -8.66 -10.33 6.40
N LEU A 51 -7.45 -10.84 6.68
CA LEU A 51 -6.77 -11.81 5.81
C LEU A 51 -7.62 -13.06 5.63
N THR A 52 -8.06 -13.69 6.73
CA THR A 52 -8.92 -14.88 6.68
C THR A 52 -10.21 -14.62 5.90
N ALA A 53 -10.88 -13.49 6.14
CA ALA A 53 -12.11 -13.13 5.41
C ALA A 53 -11.87 -13.01 3.89
N SER A 54 -10.71 -12.46 3.48
CA SER A 54 -10.33 -12.40 2.07
C SER A 54 -10.12 -13.78 1.46
N PHE A 55 -9.53 -14.72 2.20
CA PHE A 55 -9.37 -16.11 1.73
C PHE A 55 -10.72 -16.81 1.59
N VAL A 56 -11.61 -16.69 2.58
CA VAL A 56 -12.96 -17.27 2.50
C VAL A 56 -13.72 -16.72 1.30
N THR A 57 -13.76 -15.40 1.13
CA THR A 57 -14.44 -14.75 0.00
C THR A 57 -13.90 -15.22 -1.35
N GLY A 58 -12.58 -15.48 -1.46
CA GLY A 58 -11.96 -15.96 -2.69
C GLY A 58 -12.25 -17.43 -3.04
N LEU A 59 -12.76 -18.22 -2.09
CA LEU A 59 -13.13 -19.63 -2.28
C LEU A 59 -14.62 -19.80 -2.58
N ASP A 60 -15.47 -18.85 -2.20
CA ASP A 60 -16.93 -18.88 -2.41
C ASP A 60 -17.34 -18.53 -3.87
N GLY A 61 -16.41 -18.67 -4.84
CA GLY A 61 -16.58 -18.37 -6.26
C GLY A 61 -16.76 -19.60 -7.14
#